data_AF-A0A1G4K796-F1
#
_entry.id   AF-A0A1G4K796-F1
#
_cell.length_a   1.000
_cell.length_b   1.000
_cell.length_c   1.000
_cell.angle_alpha   90.00
_cell.angle_beta   90.00
_cell.angle_gamma   90.00
#
_symmetry.space_group_name_H-M   'P 1'
#
loop_
_entity.id
_entity.type
_entity.pdbx_description
1 polymer ?
#
loop_
_entity_poly.entity_id
_entity_poly.type
_entity_poly.pdbx_seq_one_letter_code
_entity_poly.pdbx_strand_id
1 'polypeptide(L)'
;MRRNNVDLSLEKLYSLSHEYSSHARKMAPFLASDAQIKQYRTLIYHAIGALQTIKAQFQLSAEQDVLITLELCDLLTQETNDLDLAEMYLSSVHERLYGTELLHQKMLVASALIKVARARKSTKHSKSALRIASATLKDLENYHSPWTQYFLLLRIELMIDTSPLDSRISELYNELITNCDSVTAFQTYVICSYICYCFYQHQNVNQEHLDTLAQLNKTELPTQLRLWKNLIDLLLLIYRDQNITSKLSEFKDLVAAHKKELTNSTFFIRLDDRVIISLDTPIVRYKDFKHVILLFQSVSYLTNCYDKKANFSVKYLPKVRKAASELLSSPEEIDMGLTNIRRAFYKQIIDLSNYYSCLESLILTGDCLDIEGDSDYAILVKAMKLQLRRDTKAALESYLALQDSKRSPEFQLIGLCSEFAISTATMSRTGGTVPFHEYQKVDNIWNSIEKLFKTHSFSENHIWRCTLVVLWICGHFQPFTNAELSKSNDSDYLEKLRLYYTANSFARLATHSPQKPKDTHKNDLAPVLKKSLLLHFLLNYLSSAIVVHDLEEKCLISNSCFHLCKQQHMPLMEYIAGLSHLLNCGLAMKSKDVSITRNKLKCSVQKLLTVGFEQAQ
;
A
#
# COMPACT_ATOMS: atom_id res chain seq x y z
N MET A 1 -41.82 -21.77 -49.27
CA MET A 1 -41.68 -21.04 -47.98
C MET A 1 -41.18 -19.64 -48.26
N ARG A 2 -42.06 -18.63 -48.24
CA ARG A 2 -41.69 -17.23 -48.42
C ARG A 2 -40.92 -16.78 -47.17
N ARG A 3 -39.66 -16.37 -47.33
CA ARG A 3 -38.93 -15.60 -46.32
C ARG A 3 -39.60 -14.23 -46.26
N ASN A 4 -40.50 -14.03 -45.31
CA ASN A 4 -40.93 -12.69 -44.94
C ASN A 4 -39.67 -11.93 -44.50
N ASN A 5 -39.42 -10.75 -45.07
CA ASN A 5 -38.63 -9.73 -44.37
C ASN A 5 -39.41 -9.48 -43.08
N VAL A 6 -38.96 -10.07 -41.98
CA VAL A 6 -39.58 -9.87 -40.68
C VAL A 6 -39.12 -8.51 -40.20
N ASP A 7 -39.94 -7.48 -40.43
CA ASP A 7 -39.78 -6.21 -39.73
C ASP A 7 -39.97 -6.49 -38.24
N LEU A 8 -38.86 -6.51 -37.50
CA LEU A 8 -38.86 -6.71 -36.06
C LEU A 8 -39.29 -5.40 -35.40
N SER A 9 -40.19 -5.47 -34.42
CA SER A 9 -40.58 -4.29 -33.64
C SER A 9 -39.42 -3.77 -32.78
N LEU A 10 -39.49 -2.47 -32.42
CA LEU A 10 -38.54 -1.80 -31.52
C LEU A 10 -38.26 -2.63 -30.26
N GLU A 11 -39.32 -3.03 -29.56
CA GLU A 11 -39.26 -3.81 -28.32
C GLU A 11 -38.54 -5.15 -28.51
N LYS A 12 -38.77 -5.81 -29.65
CA LYS A 12 -38.16 -7.10 -29.94
C LYS A 12 -36.68 -6.98 -30.27
N LEU A 13 -36.28 -5.96 -31.03
CA LEU A 13 -34.87 -5.67 -31.27
C LEU A 13 -34.14 -5.31 -29.97
N TYR A 14 -34.77 -4.50 -29.12
CA TYR A 14 -34.19 -4.12 -27.84
C TYR A 14 -34.02 -5.34 -26.93
N SER A 15 -35.05 -6.19 -26.81
CA SER A 15 -34.96 -7.46 -26.08
C SER A 15 -33.88 -8.40 -26.64
N LEU A 16 -33.73 -8.49 -27.96
CA LEU A 16 -32.70 -9.32 -28.60
C LEU A 16 -31.29 -8.83 -28.27
N SER A 17 -31.07 -7.51 -28.23
CA SER A 17 -29.78 -6.95 -27.79
C SER A 17 -29.39 -7.42 -26.39
N HIS A 18 -30.35 -7.33 -25.45
CA HIS A 18 -30.16 -7.79 -24.07
C HIS A 18 -29.97 -9.30 -23.98
N GLU A 19 -30.68 -10.08 -24.79
CA GLU A 19 -30.51 -11.53 -24.85
C GLU A 19 -29.12 -11.93 -25.35
N TYR A 20 -28.66 -11.34 -26.46
CA TYR A 20 -27.34 -11.61 -27.03
C TYR A 20 -26.20 -11.23 -26.07
N SER A 21 -26.26 -10.04 -25.47
CA SER A 21 -25.26 -9.58 -24.51
C SER A 21 -25.26 -10.43 -23.23
N SER A 22 -26.45 -10.77 -22.69
CA SER A 22 -26.59 -11.67 -21.54
C SER A 22 -26.02 -13.07 -21.82
N HIS A 23 -26.29 -13.62 -23.01
CA HIS A 23 -25.75 -14.92 -23.39
C HIS A 23 -24.22 -14.88 -23.57
N ALA A 24 -23.69 -13.81 -24.18
CA ALA A 24 -22.26 -13.60 -24.29
C ALA A 24 -21.60 -13.57 -22.89
N ARG A 25 -22.14 -12.81 -21.94
CA ARG A 25 -21.64 -12.72 -20.55
C ARG A 25 -21.63 -14.08 -19.84
N LYS A 26 -22.64 -14.91 -20.06
CA LYS A 26 -22.69 -16.30 -19.55
C LYS A 26 -21.63 -17.21 -20.18
N MET A 27 -21.23 -16.93 -21.42
CA MET A 27 -20.17 -17.66 -22.14
C MET A 27 -18.75 -17.19 -21.78
N ALA A 28 -18.58 -15.92 -21.39
CA ALA A 28 -17.28 -15.31 -21.04
C ALA A 28 -16.37 -16.17 -20.11
N PRO A 29 -16.90 -16.86 -19.08
CA PRO A 29 -16.07 -17.65 -18.18
C PRO A 29 -15.49 -18.92 -18.82
N PHE A 30 -16.07 -19.39 -19.94
CA PHE A 30 -15.78 -20.68 -20.55
C PHE A 30 -15.00 -20.56 -21.86
N LEU A 31 -14.43 -19.39 -22.15
CA LEU A 31 -13.65 -19.13 -23.35
C LEU A 31 -12.27 -19.80 -23.25
N ALA A 32 -12.14 -20.99 -23.84
CA ALA A 32 -10.91 -21.79 -23.83
C ALA A 32 -10.30 -21.99 -25.23
N SER A 33 -11.00 -21.60 -26.29
CA SER A 33 -10.57 -21.78 -27.68
C SER A 33 -10.93 -20.60 -28.56
N ASP A 34 -10.19 -20.41 -29.66
CA ASP A 34 -10.45 -19.35 -30.64
C ASP A 34 -11.86 -19.43 -31.24
N ALA A 35 -12.41 -20.64 -31.40
CA ALA A 35 -13.77 -20.85 -31.87
C ALA A 35 -14.81 -20.27 -30.89
N GLN A 36 -14.63 -20.49 -29.59
CA GLN A 36 -15.52 -19.94 -28.55
C GLN A 36 -15.37 -18.42 -28.45
N ILE A 37 -14.15 -17.89 -28.58
CA ILE A 37 -13.92 -16.43 -28.62
C ILE A 37 -14.65 -15.82 -29.82
N LYS A 38 -14.63 -16.48 -30.98
CA LYS A 38 -15.37 -16.03 -32.17
C LYS A 38 -16.88 -16.04 -31.94
N GLN A 39 -17.42 -17.08 -31.31
CA GLN A 39 -18.85 -17.15 -30.95
C GLN A 39 -19.24 -16.03 -29.99
N TYR A 40 -18.45 -15.80 -28.93
CA TYR A 40 -18.65 -14.71 -27.99
C TYR A 40 -18.71 -13.35 -28.70
N ARG A 41 -17.71 -13.04 -29.53
CA ARG A 41 -17.67 -11.80 -30.31
C ARG A 41 -18.84 -11.67 -31.29
N THR A 42 -19.34 -12.79 -31.83
CA THR A 42 -20.51 -12.81 -32.72
C THR A 42 -21.78 -12.41 -31.96
N LEU A 43 -21.97 -12.88 -30.72
CA LEU A 43 -23.10 -12.47 -29.89
C LEU A 43 -23.04 -10.97 -29.56
N ILE A 44 -21.87 -10.48 -29.14
CA ILE A 44 -21.68 -9.04 -28.90
C ILE A 44 -21.93 -8.22 -30.16
N TYR A 45 -21.44 -8.67 -31.32
CA TYR A 45 -21.68 -8.04 -32.61
C TYR A 45 -23.17 -7.94 -32.93
N HIS A 46 -23.95 -9.00 -32.69
CA HIS A 46 -25.40 -8.97 -32.90
C HIS A 46 -26.12 -8.06 -31.89
N ALA A 47 -25.67 -7.99 -30.64
CA ALA A 47 -26.21 -7.04 -29.66
C ALA A 47 -26.00 -5.59 -30.10
N ILE A 48 -24.77 -5.24 -30.49
CA ILE A 48 -24.40 -3.92 -31.03
C ILE A 48 -25.23 -3.61 -32.29
N GLY A 49 -25.32 -4.56 -33.22
CA GLY A 49 -26.07 -4.40 -34.46
C GLY A 49 -27.57 -4.15 -34.24
N ALA A 50 -28.17 -4.81 -33.23
CA ALA A 50 -29.56 -4.56 -32.86
C ALA A 50 -29.77 -3.13 -32.35
N LEU A 51 -28.90 -2.62 -31.47
CA LEU A 51 -28.99 -1.25 -30.96
C LEU A 51 -28.73 -0.20 -32.06
N GLN A 52 -27.78 -0.45 -32.96
CA GLN A 52 -27.53 0.40 -34.12
C GLN A 52 -28.74 0.45 -35.06
N THR A 53 -29.39 -0.69 -35.28
CA THR A 53 -30.61 -0.79 -36.10
C THR A 53 -31.75 0.02 -35.48
N ILE A 54 -31.92 -0.07 -34.17
CA ILE A 54 -32.91 0.73 -33.44
C ILE A 54 -32.67 2.23 -33.67
N LYS A 55 -31.42 2.69 -33.50
CA LYS A 55 -31.07 4.11 -33.70
C LYS A 55 -31.26 4.60 -35.14
N ALA A 56 -31.09 3.71 -36.12
CA ALA A 56 -31.16 4.09 -37.54
C ALA A 56 -32.59 4.06 -38.10
N GLN A 57 -33.44 3.14 -37.64
CA GLN A 57 -34.74 2.85 -38.28
C GLN A 57 -35.95 3.42 -37.52
N PHE A 58 -35.81 3.79 -36.26
CA PHE A 58 -36.92 4.23 -35.42
C PHE A 58 -36.76 5.69 -34.98
N GLN A 59 -37.89 6.41 -34.92
CA GLN A 59 -37.92 7.76 -34.35
C GLN A 59 -38.05 7.69 -32.83
N LEU A 60 -36.93 7.84 -32.14
CA LEU A 60 -36.85 7.73 -30.68
C LEU A 60 -37.14 9.07 -29.99
N SER A 61 -37.77 9.03 -28.81
CA SER A 61 -37.77 10.18 -27.90
C SER A 61 -36.35 10.52 -27.44
N ALA A 62 -36.12 11.73 -26.91
CA ALA A 62 -34.80 12.11 -26.42
C ALA A 62 -34.30 11.18 -25.29
N GLU A 63 -35.20 10.75 -24.40
CA GLU A 63 -34.87 9.84 -23.29
C GLU A 63 -34.55 8.42 -23.78
N GLN A 64 -35.32 7.92 -24.74
CA GLN A 64 -35.07 6.61 -25.35
C GLN A 64 -33.74 6.59 -26.11
N ASP A 65 -33.45 7.66 -26.87
CA ASP A 65 -32.20 7.77 -27.62
C ASP A 65 -30.99 7.80 -26.67
N VAL A 66 -31.09 8.50 -25.54
CA VAL A 66 -30.05 8.49 -24.50
C VAL A 66 -29.84 7.08 -23.95
N LEU A 67 -30.90 6.40 -23.53
CA LEU A 67 -30.81 5.05 -22.94
C LEU A 67 -30.14 4.07 -23.91
N ILE A 68 -30.66 3.99 -25.14
CA ILE A 68 -30.14 3.09 -26.17
C ILE A 68 -28.69 3.43 -26.53
N THR A 69 -28.35 4.72 -26.57
CA THR A 69 -26.97 5.15 -26.88
C THR A 69 -26.01 4.82 -25.76
N LEU A 70 -26.40 5.01 -24.49
CA LEU A 70 -25.57 4.67 -23.35
C LEU A 70 -25.29 3.16 -23.32
N GLU A 71 -26.31 2.32 -23.53
CA GLU A 71 -26.13 0.86 -23.60
C GLU A 71 -25.24 0.44 -24.79
N LEU A 72 -25.44 1.03 -25.97
CA LEU A 72 -24.61 0.78 -27.14
C LEU A 72 -23.15 1.16 -26.89
N CYS A 73 -22.92 2.35 -26.32
CA CYS A 73 -21.57 2.84 -26.05
C CYS A 73 -20.90 2.06 -24.92
N ASP A 74 -21.66 1.54 -23.95
CA ASP A 74 -21.12 0.65 -22.92
C ASP A 74 -20.57 -0.65 -23.54
N LEU A 75 -21.33 -1.30 -24.43
CA LEU A 75 -20.85 -2.47 -25.18
C LEU A 75 -19.64 -2.14 -26.05
N LEU A 76 -19.66 -1.03 -26.80
CA LEU A 76 -18.52 -0.61 -27.62
C LEU A 76 -17.27 -0.37 -26.77
N THR A 77 -17.43 0.24 -25.59
CA THR A 77 -16.31 0.59 -24.71
C THR A 77 -15.73 -0.63 -23.99
N GLN A 78 -16.58 -1.55 -23.54
CA GLN A 78 -16.16 -2.70 -22.74
C GLN A 78 -15.68 -3.87 -23.60
N GLU A 79 -16.26 -4.08 -24.77
CA GLU A 79 -16.11 -5.31 -25.56
C GLU A 79 -15.41 -5.12 -26.91
N THR A 80 -15.15 -3.87 -27.32
CA THR A 80 -14.54 -3.56 -28.63
C THR A 80 -13.39 -2.56 -28.53
N ASN A 81 -12.75 -2.26 -29.66
CA ASN A 81 -11.78 -1.17 -29.79
C ASN A 81 -12.37 0.07 -30.49
N ASP A 82 -13.67 0.09 -30.78
CA ASP A 82 -14.34 1.12 -31.57
C ASP A 82 -14.72 2.35 -30.70
N LEU A 83 -13.73 2.88 -29.99
CA LEU A 83 -13.90 3.97 -29.03
C LEU A 83 -14.24 5.30 -29.72
N ASP A 84 -13.78 5.51 -30.96
CA ASP A 84 -14.13 6.68 -31.76
C ASP A 84 -15.60 6.65 -32.19
N LEU A 85 -16.12 5.45 -32.49
CA LEU A 85 -17.54 5.26 -32.80
C LEU A 85 -18.42 5.52 -31.57
N ALA A 86 -18.00 5.04 -30.39
CA ALA A 86 -18.68 5.32 -29.13
C ALA A 86 -18.71 6.82 -28.82
N GLU A 87 -17.59 7.53 -28.97
CA GLU A 87 -17.54 8.98 -28.80
C GLU A 87 -18.46 9.70 -29.78
N MET A 88 -18.46 9.32 -31.06
CA MET A 88 -19.33 9.92 -32.09
C MET A 88 -20.82 9.80 -31.71
N TYR A 89 -21.28 8.63 -31.27
CA TYR A 89 -22.67 8.44 -30.85
C TYR A 89 -23.02 9.28 -29.61
N LEU A 90 -22.13 9.33 -28.62
CA LEU A 90 -22.34 10.12 -27.40
C LEU A 90 -22.34 11.63 -27.70
N SER A 91 -21.44 12.11 -28.55
CA SER A 91 -21.40 13.51 -28.99
C SER A 91 -22.67 13.90 -29.75
N SER A 92 -23.18 13.02 -30.63
CA SER A 92 -24.44 13.26 -31.34
C SER A 92 -25.63 13.39 -30.40
N VAL A 93 -25.74 12.52 -29.38
CA VAL A 93 -26.81 12.63 -28.37
C VAL A 93 -26.60 13.83 -27.47
N HIS A 94 -25.35 14.16 -27.12
CA HIS A 94 -25.03 15.35 -26.34
C HIS A 94 -25.50 16.64 -27.05
N GLU A 95 -25.27 16.76 -28.35
CA GLU A 95 -25.78 17.85 -29.18
C GLU A 95 -27.30 17.86 -29.25
N ARG A 96 -27.95 16.70 -29.40
CA ARG A 96 -29.41 16.60 -29.40
C ARG A 96 -30.03 17.05 -28.07
N LEU A 97 -29.33 16.86 -26.96
CA LEU A 97 -29.77 17.32 -25.64
C LEU A 97 -29.49 18.82 -25.43
N TYR A 98 -28.68 19.46 -26.27
CA TYR A 98 -28.34 20.88 -26.17
C TYR A 98 -29.61 21.73 -26.31
N GLY A 99 -29.97 22.47 -25.24
CA GLY A 99 -31.22 23.24 -25.17
C GLY A 99 -32.43 22.54 -24.54
N THR A 100 -32.33 21.26 -24.16
CA THR A 100 -33.39 20.55 -23.40
C THR A 100 -33.26 20.77 -21.89
N GLU A 101 -34.33 20.51 -21.12
CA GLU A 101 -34.31 20.53 -19.64
C GLU A 101 -33.87 19.18 -19.02
N LEU A 102 -33.46 18.21 -19.84
CA LEU A 102 -33.12 16.84 -19.43
C LEU A 102 -31.74 16.76 -18.75
N LEU A 103 -31.63 17.36 -17.56
CA LEU A 103 -30.37 17.47 -16.82
C LEU A 103 -29.71 16.12 -16.57
N HIS A 104 -30.43 15.13 -16.00
CA HIS A 104 -29.85 13.83 -15.65
C HIS A 104 -29.29 13.10 -16.87
N GLN A 105 -29.99 13.16 -18.01
CA GLN A 105 -29.55 12.57 -19.26
C GLN A 105 -28.28 13.24 -19.78
N LYS A 106 -28.18 14.58 -19.72
CA LYS A 106 -26.94 15.30 -20.09
C LYS A 106 -25.76 14.86 -19.23
N MET A 107 -25.97 14.72 -17.92
CA MET A 107 -24.92 14.31 -16.99
C MET A 107 -24.47 12.86 -17.22
N LEU A 108 -25.41 11.95 -17.51
CA LEU A 108 -25.07 10.57 -17.87
C LEU A 108 -24.25 10.49 -19.16
N VAL A 109 -24.59 11.28 -20.19
CA VAL A 109 -23.83 11.36 -21.45
C VAL A 109 -22.43 11.93 -21.21
N ALA A 110 -22.30 12.99 -20.41
CA ALA A 110 -21.00 13.56 -20.05
C ALA A 110 -20.12 12.54 -19.28
N SER A 111 -20.70 11.81 -18.31
CA SER A 111 -20.01 10.72 -17.61
C SER A 111 -19.56 9.61 -18.57
N ALA A 112 -20.41 9.22 -19.53
CA ALA A 112 -20.08 8.21 -20.53
C ALA A 112 -18.94 8.66 -21.46
N LEU A 113 -18.92 9.93 -21.89
CA LEU A 113 -17.81 10.49 -22.67
C LEU A 113 -16.47 10.41 -21.91
N ILE A 114 -16.50 10.71 -20.61
CA ILE A 114 -15.33 10.55 -19.73
C ILE A 114 -14.89 9.08 -19.66
N LYS A 115 -15.82 8.13 -19.52
CA LYS A 115 -15.52 6.69 -19.50
C LYS A 115 -14.85 6.24 -20.81
N VAL A 116 -15.38 6.63 -21.97
CA VAL A 116 -14.77 6.34 -23.28
C VAL A 116 -13.36 6.90 -23.36
N ALA A 117 -13.15 8.14 -22.92
CA ALA A 117 -11.83 8.75 -22.91
C ALA A 117 -10.83 8.02 -21.99
N ARG A 118 -11.26 7.54 -20.81
CA ARG A 118 -10.42 6.71 -19.92
C ARG A 118 -10.11 5.34 -20.52
N ALA A 119 -11.05 4.72 -21.22
CA ALA A 119 -10.86 3.42 -21.87
C ALA A 119 -9.74 3.45 -22.94
N ARG A 120 -9.46 4.61 -23.54
CA ARG A 120 -8.34 4.81 -24.47
C ARG A 120 -6.95 4.75 -23.82
N LYS A 121 -6.86 4.75 -22.47
CA LYS A 121 -5.59 4.63 -21.70
C LYS A 121 -4.47 5.55 -22.19
N SER A 122 -4.81 6.78 -22.55
CA SER A 122 -3.86 7.75 -23.11
C SER A 122 -3.98 9.09 -22.40
N THR A 123 -2.84 9.66 -22.01
CA THR A 123 -2.75 10.94 -21.28
C THR A 123 -3.45 12.07 -22.04
N LYS A 124 -3.42 12.06 -23.38
CA LYS A 124 -4.14 13.05 -24.20
C LYS A 124 -5.65 12.97 -23.97
N HIS A 125 -6.21 11.75 -24.00
CA HIS A 125 -7.63 11.53 -23.81
C HIS A 125 -8.05 11.77 -22.35
N SER A 126 -7.22 11.40 -21.36
CA SER A 126 -7.46 11.75 -19.96
C SER A 126 -7.50 13.27 -19.74
N LYS A 127 -6.63 14.04 -20.41
CA LYS A 127 -6.71 15.52 -20.40
C LYS A 127 -7.98 16.05 -21.06
N SER A 128 -8.47 15.38 -22.12
CA SER A 128 -9.75 15.73 -22.74
C SER A 128 -10.92 15.48 -21.77
N ALA A 129 -10.94 14.31 -21.12
CA ALA A 129 -11.91 13.98 -20.08
C ALA A 129 -11.92 15.00 -18.94
N LEU A 130 -10.74 15.46 -18.52
CA LEU A 130 -10.61 16.49 -17.48
C LEU A 130 -11.24 17.83 -17.91
N ARG A 131 -11.11 18.20 -19.20
CA ARG A 131 -11.79 19.39 -19.74
C ARG A 131 -13.31 19.22 -19.75
N ILE A 132 -13.80 18.03 -20.12
CA ILE A 132 -15.24 17.72 -20.10
C ILE A 132 -15.76 17.86 -18.66
N ALA A 133 -15.12 17.21 -17.68
CA ALA A 133 -15.50 17.30 -16.27
C ALA A 133 -15.49 18.75 -15.75
N SER A 134 -14.48 19.54 -16.13
CA SER A 134 -14.36 20.94 -15.72
C SER A 134 -15.43 21.83 -16.36
N ALA A 135 -15.76 21.59 -17.63
CA ALA A 135 -16.84 22.30 -18.32
C ALA A 135 -18.20 21.96 -17.70
N THR A 136 -18.46 20.68 -17.43
CA THR A 136 -19.69 20.23 -16.75
C THR A 136 -19.83 20.83 -15.36
N LEU A 137 -18.75 20.91 -14.58
CA LEU A 137 -18.77 21.58 -13.27
C LEU A 137 -19.13 23.06 -13.41
N LYS A 138 -18.56 23.76 -14.40
CA LYS A 138 -18.87 25.16 -14.66
C LYS A 138 -20.35 25.37 -15.01
N ASP A 139 -20.92 24.48 -15.82
CA ASP A 139 -22.34 24.52 -16.17
C ASP A 139 -23.25 24.25 -14.95
N LEU A 140 -22.74 23.50 -13.96
CA LEU A 140 -23.43 23.17 -12.71
C LEU A 140 -23.22 24.21 -11.59
N GLU A 141 -22.33 25.21 -11.73
CA GLU A 141 -21.98 26.16 -10.65
C GLU A 141 -23.21 26.89 -10.06
N ASN A 142 -24.21 27.18 -10.89
CA ASN A 142 -25.44 27.87 -10.47
C ASN A 142 -26.53 26.92 -9.95
N TYR A 143 -26.28 25.61 -9.96
CA TYR A 143 -27.23 24.59 -9.55
C TYR A 143 -26.72 23.88 -8.28
N HIS A 144 -27.54 23.85 -7.23
CA HIS A 144 -27.31 22.97 -6.08
C HIS A 144 -27.65 21.52 -6.44
N SER A 145 -26.86 20.93 -7.35
CA SER A 145 -27.09 19.60 -7.90
C SER A 145 -26.14 18.55 -7.30
N PRO A 146 -26.61 17.33 -6.99
CA PRO A 146 -25.73 16.25 -6.56
C PRO A 146 -24.70 15.83 -7.63
N TRP A 147 -24.96 16.16 -8.89
CA TRP A 147 -24.00 15.96 -9.97
C TRP A 147 -22.71 16.76 -9.77
N THR A 148 -22.76 17.91 -9.08
CA THR A 148 -21.57 18.71 -8.77
C THR A 148 -20.57 17.90 -7.95
N GLN A 149 -21.04 17.17 -6.93
CA GLN A 149 -20.18 16.32 -6.10
C GLN A 149 -19.60 15.14 -6.89
N TYR A 150 -20.41 14.51 -7.75
CA TYR A 150 -19.95 13.42 -8.61
C TYR A 150 -18.88 13.86 -9.62
N PHE A 151 -19.08 14.97 -10.31
CA PHE A 151 -18.11 15.48 -11.28
C PHE A 151 -16.87 16.07 -10.63
N LEU A 152 -16.97 16.60 -9.40
CA LEU A 152 -15.81 17.03 -8.63
C LEU A 152 -14.94 15.83 -8.24
N LEU A 153 -15.54 14.72 -7.79
CA LEU A 153 -14.83 13.46 -7.58
C LEU A 153 -14.16 12.95 -8.86
N LEU A 154 -14.87 12.93 -10.00
CA LEU A 154 -14.30 12.52 -11.28
C LEU A 154 -13.14 13.42 -11.71
N ARG A 155 -13.25 14.73 -11.50
CA ARG A 155 -12.16 15.69 -11.78
C ARG A 155 -10.92 15.35 -10.97
N ILE A 156 -11.09 15.05 -9.68
CA ILE A 156 -10.00 14.64 -8.80
C ILE A 156 -9.35 13.35 -9.32
N GLU A 157 -10.13 12.30 -9.62
CA GLU A 157 -9.61 11.05 -10.18
C GLU A 157 -8.82 11.25 -11.48
N LEU A 158 -9.35 12.08 -12.39
CA LEU A 158 -8.68 12.39 -13.66
C LEU A 158 -7.39 13.21 -13.46
N MET A 159 -7.34 14.07 -12.44
CA MET A 159 -6.11 14.78 -12.06
C MET A 159 -5.07 13.83 -11.49
N ILE A 160 -5.47 12.85 -10.67
CA ILE A 160 -4.56 11.79 -10.18
C ILE A 160 -4.00 10.99 -11.36
N ASP A 161 -4.84 10.62 -12.33
CA ASP A 161 -4.42 9.85 -13.52
C ASP A 161 -3.45 10.64 -14.44
N THR A 162 -3.51 11.98 -14.46
CA THR A 162 -2.76 12.82 -15.42
C THR A 162 -1.58 13.58 -14.82
N SER A 163 -1.70 14.00 -13.56
CA SER A 163 -0.74 14.82 -12.83
C SER A 163 -0.85 14.50 -11.33
N PRO A 164 -0.41 13.31 -10.90
CA PRO A 164 -0.62 12.80 -9.53
C PRO A 164 0.04 13.62 -8.42
N LEU A 165 1.03 14.45 -8.77
CA LEU A 165 1.76 15.32 -7.85
C LEU A 165 1.22 16.76 -7.83
N ASP A 166 0.07 17.03 -8.46
CA ASP A 166 -0.54 18.36 -8.46
C ASP A 166 -1.03 18.72 -7.05
N SER A 167 -0.50 19.80 -6.49
CA SER A 167 -0.79 20.23 -5.12
C SER A 167 -2.27 20.57 -4.88
N ARG A 168 -3.02 20.89 -5.94
CA ARG A 168 -4.45 21.23 -5.85
C ARG A 168 -5.34 20.03 -5.56
N ILE A 169 -4.85 18.80 -5.75
CA ILE A 169 -5.66 17.59 -5.52
C ILE A 169 -6.16 17.53 -4.07
N SER A 170 -5.29 17.83 -3.10
CA SER A 170 -5.66 17.82 -1.68
C SER A 170 -6.66 18.93 -1.34
N GLU A 171 -6.55 20.11 -1.97
CA GLU A 171 -7.51 21.21 -1.81
C GLU A 171 -8.90 20.83 -2.35
N LEU A 172 -8.96 20.18 -3.51
CA LEU A 172 -10.21 19.71 -4.12
C LEU A 172 -10.87 18.60 -3.28
N TYR A 173 -10.08 17.70 -2.68
CA TYR A 173 -10.62 16.72 -1.73
C TYR A 173 -11.21 17.42 -0.50
N ASN A 174 -10.52 18.42 0.07
CA ASN A 174 -11.03 19.18 1.21
C ASN A 174 -12.37 19.86 0.88
N GLU A 175 -12.43 20.55 -0.27
CA GLU A 175 -13.66 21.17 -0.78
C GLU A 175 -14.79 20.13 -0.90
N LEU A 176 -14.53 18.99 -1.53
CA LEU A 176 -15.53 17.95 -1.73
C LEU A 176 -16.03 17.36 -0.40
N ILE A 177 -15.12 17.10 0.55
CA ILE A 177 -15.47 16.54 1.87
C ILE A 177 -16.38 17.49 2.65
N THR A 178 -16.09 18.79 2.62
CA THR A 178 -16.91 19.81 3.26
C THR A 178 -18.28 19.95 2.58
N ASN A 179 -18.32 19.88 1.25
CA ASN A 179 -19.55 20.07 0.46
C ASN A 179 -20.48 18.85 0.40
N CYS A 180 -20.13 17.73 1.04
CA CYS A 180 -20.95 16.51 1.06
C CYS A 180 -21.30 16.00 2.46
N ASP A 181 -21.21 16.85 3.48
CA ASP A 181 -21.58 16.57 4.88
C ASP A 181 -23.01 16.01 5.05
N SER A 182 -23.94 16.45 4.20
CA SER A 182 -25.34 15.98 4.17
C SER A 182 -25.51 14.54 3.68
N VAL A 183 -24.53 13.97 2.97
CA VAL A 183 -24.59 12.59 2.41
C VAL A 183 -23.48 11.75 3.03
N THR A 184 -23.70 11.27 4.25
CA THR A 184 -22.71 10.56 5.09
C THR A 184 -22.01 9.38 4.40
N ALA A 185 -22.73 8.60 3.58
CA ALA A 185 -22.15 7.50 2.83
C ALA A 185 -21.19 7.96 1.74
N PHE A 186 -21.54 9.04 1.02
CA PHE A 186 -20.64 9.61 0.02
C PHE A 186 -19.46 10.30 0.68
N GLN A 187 -19.67 11.07 1.75
CA GLN A 187 -18.59 11.69 2.53
C GLN A 187 -17.60 10.65 3.05
N THR A 188 -18.08 9.54 3.62
CA THR A 188 -17.23 8.43 4.07
C THR A 188 -16.38 7.88 2.92
N TYR A 189 -16.99 7.67 1.75
CA TYR A 189 -16.29 7.18 0.57
C TYR A 189 -15.21 8.15 0.08
N VAL A 190 -15.52 9.46 0.03
CA VAL A 190 -14.56 10.49 -0.38
C VAL A 190 -13.39 10.57 0.60
N ILE A 191 -13.64 10.57 1.92
CA ILE A 191 -12.57 10.58 2.93
C ILE A 191 -11.68 9.33 2.78
N CYS A 192 -12.27 8.15 2.61
CA CYS A 192 -11.50 6.92 2.39
C CYS A 192 -10.64 7.01 1.11
N SER A 193 -11.18 7.60 0.04
CA SER A 193 -10.46 7.80 -1.22
C SER A 193 -9.31 8.81 -1.08
N TYR A 194 -9.52 9.89 -0.33
CA TYR A 194 -8.47 10.85 0.02
C TYR A 194 -7.32 10.18 0.79
N ILE A 195 -7.64 9.36 1.79
CA ILE A 195 -6.62 8.63 2.57
C ILE A 195 -5.81 7.69 1.66
N CYS A 196 -6.47 6.97 0.74
CA CYS A 196 -5.78 6.15 -0.26
C CYS A 196 -4.83 6.97 -1.14
N TYR A 197 -5.25 8.15 -1.59
CA TYR A 197 -4.40 9.07 -2.33
C TYR A 197 -3.19 9.51 -1.50
N CYS A 198 -3.39 9.88 -0.23
CA CYS A 198 -2.29 10.24 0.67
C CYS A 198 -1.29 9.09 0.84
N PHE A 199 -1.75 7.84 1.00
CA PHE A 199 -0.86 6.68 1.07
C PHE A 199 -0.08 6.48 -0.22
N TYR A 200 -0.75 6.61 -1.37
CA TYR A 200 -0.09 6.46 -2.67
C TYR A 200 1.00 7.53 -2.90
N GLN A 201 0.79 8.74 -2.38
CA GLN A 201 1.76 9.85 -2.47
C GLN A 201 2.69 9.99 -1.25
N HIS A 202 2.61 9.09 -0.25
CA HIS A 202 3.30 9.21 1.04
C HIS A 202 3.11 10.58 1.72
N GLN A 203 1.92 11.18 1.60
CA GLN A 203 1.55 12.45 2.22
C GLN A 203 0.96 12.24 3.61
N ASN A 204 0.98 13.29 4.43
CA ASN A 204 0.32 13.28 5.73
C ASN A 204 -1.20 13.28 5.54
N VAL A 205 -1.90 12.50 6.36
CA VAL A 205 -3.36 12.51 6.39
C VAL A 205 -3.80 13.62 7.33
N ASN A 206 -4.69 14.51 6.89
CA ASN A 206 -5.24 15.56 7.74
C ASN A 206 -6.02 14.92 8.91
N GLN A 207 -5.66 15.30 10.14
CA GLN A 207 -6.27 14.77 11.36
C GLN A 207 -7.77 15.09 11.44
N GLU A 208 -8.21 16.25 10.92
CA GLU A 208 -9.63 16.63 10.87
C GLU A 208 -10.48 15.62 10.09
N HIS A 209 -9.94 15.09 8.99
CA HIS A 209 -10.61 14.07 8.18
C HIS A 209 -10.66 12.72 8.90
N LEU A 210 -9.63 12.37 9.66
CA LEU A 210 -9.62 11.17 10.51
C LEU A 210 -10.66 11.28 11.63
N ASP A 211 -10.75 12.45 12.26
CA ASP A 211 -11.72 12.71 13.32
C ASP A 211 -13.16 12.66 12.77
N THR A 212 -13.39 13.24 11.59
CA THR A 212 -14.67 13.18 10.87
C THR A 212 -15.03 11.73 10.52
N LEU A 213 -14.08 10.95 9.99
CA LEU A 213 -14.26 9.54 9.69
C LEU A 213 -14.63 8.74 10.95
N ALA A 214 -14.01 9.04 12.09
CA ALA A 214 -14.32 8.41 13.37
C ALA A 214 -15.73 8.74 13.87
N GLN A 215 -16.21 9.98 13.69
CA GLN A 215 -17.56 10.39 14.07
C GLN A 215 -18.64 9.67 13.25
N LEU A 216 -18.37 9.45 11.96
CA LEU A 216 -19.27 8.73 11.05
C LEU A 216 -19.47 7.24 11.42
N ASN A 217 -18.72 6.69 12.39
CA ASN A 217 -18.95 5.33 12.91
C ASN A 217 -20.33 5.13 13.55
N LYS A 218 -20.99 6.22 13.97
CA LYS A 218 -22.32 6.17 14.59
C LYS A 218 -23.47 6.16 13.57
N THR A 219 -23.16 6.37 12.30
CA THR A 219 -24.15 6.47 11.23
C THR A 219 -24.43 5.12 10.59
N GLU A 220 -25.65 4.93 10.09
CA GLU A 220 -26.01 3.75 9.33
C GLU A 220 -25.41 3.85 7.92
N LEU A 221 -24.45 2.98 7.62
CA LEU A 221 -23.72 2.94 6.36
C LEU A 221 -23.91 1.57 5.69
N PRO A 222 -23.92 1.48 4.34
CA PRO A 222 -23.89 0.21 3.64
C PRO A 222 -22.76 -0.69 4.14
N THR A 223 -23.02 -1.97 4.35
CA THR A 223 -22.06 -2.92 4.93
C THR A 223 -20.74 -2.96 4.13
N GLN A 224 -20.82 -2.90 2.81
CA GLN A 224 -19.65 -2.87 1.92
C GLN A 224 -18.78 -1.63 2.16
N LEU A 225 -19.39 -0.47 2.41
CA LEU A 225 -18.69 0.77 2.71
C LEU A 225 -18.08 0.74 4.12
N ARG A 226 -18.78 0.16 5.10
CA ARG A 226 -18.22 -0.08 6.45
C ARG A 226 -16.99 -1.00 6.37
N LEU A 227 -17.05 -2.03 5.52
CA LEU A 227 -15.94 -2.93 5.28
C LEU A 227 -14.73 -2.19 4.68
N TRP A 228 -14.98 -1.37 3.66
CA TRP A 228 -13.95 -0.54 3.01
C TRP A 228 -13.31 0.43 4.00
N LYS A 229 -14.13 1.17 4.75
CA LYS A 229 -13.68 2.08 5.81
C LYS A 229 -12.76 1.38 6.81
N ASN A 230 -13.18 0.23 7.34
CA ASN A 230 -12.38 -0.52 8.30
C ASN A 230 -11.05 -1.02 7.70
N LEU A 231 -11.01 -1.32 6.39
CA LEU A 231 -9.76 -1.65 5.69
C LEU A 231 -8.83 -0.45 5.59
N ILE A 232 -9.36 0.75 5.33
CA ILE A 232 -8.56 1.98 5.32
C ILE A 232 -8.00 2.27 6.71
N ASP A 233 -8.80 2.13 7.76
CA ASP A 233 -8.32 2.25 9.14
C ASP A 233 -7.20 1.23 9.43
N LEU A 234 -7.36 -0.03 8.98
CA LEU A 234 -6.33 -1.06 9.14
C LEU A 234 -5.05 -0.67 8.40
N LEU A 235 -5.15 -0.17 7.16
CA LEU A 235 -4.01 0.28 6.38
C LEU A 235 -3.29 1.46 7.04
N LEU A 236 -4.03 2.41 7.63
CA LEU A 236 -3.46 3.51 8.39
C LEU A 236 -2.62 3.01 9.58
N LEU A 237 -3.14 2.01 10.32
CA LEU A 237 -2.40 1.39 11.41
C LEU A 237 -1.15 0.67 10.90
N ILE A 238 -1.24 -0.05 9.78
CA ILE A 238 -0.08 -0.75 9.19
C ILE A 238 0.97 0.25 8.72
N TYR A 239 0.56 1.32 8.03
CA TYR A 239 1.44 2.40 7.54
C TYR A 239 2.24 3.05 8.68
N ARG A 240 1.59 3.23 9.84
CA ARG A 240 2.21 3.79 11.06
C ARG A 240 2.89 2.74 11.95
N ASP A 241 2.94 1.47 11.53
CA ASP A 241 3.44 0.31 12.29
C ASP A 241 2.78 0.09 13.66
N GLN A 242 1.50 0.45 13.79
CA GLN A 242 0.72 0.33 15.01
C GLN A 242 0.07 -1.05 15.18
N ASN A 243 -0.42 -1.32 16.38
CA ASN A 243 -1.10 -2.57 16.70
C ASN A 243 -2.46 -2.67 15.98
N ILE A 244 -2.71 -3.80 15.32
CA ILE A 244 -3.93 -4.01 14.51
C ILE A 244 -5.00 -4.88 15.19
N THR A 245 -4.79 -5.35 16.42
CA THR A 245 -5.62 -6.38 17.07
C THR A 245 -7.07 -5.92 17.30
N SER A 246 -7.28 -4.65 17.67
CA SER A 246 -8.63 -4.09 17.84
C SER A 246 -9.39 -4.12 16.52
N LYS A 247 -8.78 -3.64 15.43
CA LYS A 247 -9.38 -3.64 14.10
C LYS A 247 -9.68 -5.05 13.59
N LEU A 248 -8.81 -6.02 13.86
CA LEU A 248 -9.08 -7.43 13.54
C LEU A 248 -10.31 -7.97 14.29
N SER A 249 -10.54 -7.55 15.53
CA SER A 249 -11.75 -7.87 16.30
C SER A 249 -12.99 -7.22 15.68
N GLU A 250 -12.91 -5.94 15.31
CA GLU A 250 -14.00 -5.22 14.62
C GLU A 250 -14.40 -5.91 13.31
N PHE A 251 -13.44 -6.40 12.52
CA PHE A 251 -13.72 -7.18 11.32
C PHE A 251 -14.41 -8.49 11.61
N LYS A 252 -14.00 -9.20 12.67
CA LYS A 252 -14.62 -10.46 13.07
C LYS A 252 -16.10 -10.23 13.38
N ASP A 253 -16.42 -9.18 14.12
CA ASP A 253 -17.78 -8.86 14.53
C ASP A 253 -18.63 -8.42 13.34
N LEU A 254 -18.11 -7.54 12.48
CA LEU A 254 -18.80 -7.07 11.27
C LEU A 254 -19.09 -8.22 10.30
N VAL A 255 -18.10 -9.08 10.04
CA VAL A 255 -18.29 -10.25 9.17
C VAL A 255 -19.26 -11.24 9.78
N ALA A 256 -19.19 -11.50 11.09
CA ALA A 256 -20.12 -12.41 11.75
C ALA A 256 -21.58 -11.95 11.59
N ALA A 257 -21.83 -10.64 11.69
CA ALA A 257 -23.16 -10.06 11.54
C ALA A 257 -23.65 -10.04 10.08
N HIS A 258 -22.79 -9.67 9.12
CA HIS A 258 -23.23 -9.30 7.76
C HIS A 258 -22.65 -10.16 6.63
N LYS A 259 -22.08 -11.34 6.92
CA LYS A 259 -21.46 -12.22 5.90
C LYS A 259 -22.33 -12.48 4.66
N LYS A 260 -23.65 -12.60 4.83
CA LYS A 260 -24.60 -12.89 3.74
C LYS A 260 -24.77 -11.73 2.76
N GLU A 261 -24.51 -10.50 3.20
CA GLU A 261 -24.60 -9.28 2.38
C GLU A 261 -23.35 -9.07 1.51
N LEU A 262 -22.22 -9.69 1.90
CA LEU A 262 -20.91 -9.56 1.25
C LEU A 262 -20.70 -10.59 0.12
N THR A 263 -21.71 -10.77 -0.74
CA THR A 263 -21.67 -11.74 -1.85
C THR A 263 -21.36 -11.08 -3.19
N ASN A 264 -21.92 -9.89 -3.43
CA ASN A 264 -21.70 -9.12 -4.66
C ASN A 264 -20.48 -8.19 -4.53
N SER A 265 -19.76 -7.99 -5.63
CA SER A 265 -18.67 -7.01 -5.74
C SER A 265 -19.17 -5.58 -5.94
N THR A 266 -20.42 -5.43 -6.38
CA THR A 266 -21.03 -4.14 -6.65
C THR A 266 -21.91 -3.68 -5.49
N PHE A 267 -21.79 -2.41 -5.10
CA PHE A 267 -22.68 -1.75 -4.15
C PHE A 267 -22.98 -0.31 -4.59
N PHE A 268 -23.96 0.32 -3.95
CA PHE A 268 -24.50 1.61 -4.38
C PHE A 268 -24.35 2.68 -3.29
N ILE A 269 -24.01 3.90 -3.71
CA ILE A 269 -24.06 5.10 -2.88
C ILE A 269 -25.10 6.03 -3.49
N ARG A 270 -26.13 6.35 -2.71
CA ARG A 270 -27.19 7.27 -3.13
C ARG A 270 -26.79 8.70 -2.75
N LEU A 271 -26.73 9.60 -3.73
CA LEU A 271 -26.52 11.04 -3.48
C LEU A 271 -27.85 11.74 -3.18
N ASP A 272 -28.89 11.41 -3.93
CA ASP A 272 -30.27 11.86 -3.74
C ASP A 272 -31.25 10.80 -4.30
N ASP A 273 -32.55 11.13 -4.40
CA ASP A 273 -33.56 10.21 -4.91
C ASP A 273 -33.38 9.80 -6.38
N ARG A 274 -32.56 10.53 -7.16
CA ARG A 274 -32.41 10.33 -8.61
C ARG A 274 -31.00 9.91 -9.04
N VAL A 275 -30.00 10.21 -8.23
CA VAL A 275 -28.58 10.04 -8.53
C VAL A 275 -27.99 9.00 -7.60
N ILE A 276 -27.63 7.87 -8.19
CA ILE A 276 -27.05 6.72 -7.51
C ILE A 276 -25.73 6.38 -8.20
N ILE A 277 -24.67 6.27 -7.42
CA ILE A 277 -23.34 5.85 -7.87
C ILE A 277 -23.22 4.35 -7.63
N SER A 278 -22.85 3.61 -8.66
CA SER A 278 -22.51 2.19 -8.57
C SER A 278 -20.99 2.02 -8.47
N LEU A 279 -20.54 1.23 -7.51
CA LEU A 279 -19.12 0.94 -7.26
C LEU A 279 -18.89 -0.57 -7.33
N ASP A 280 -18.01 -1.02 -8.24
CA ASP A 280 -17.57 -2.42 -8.31
C ASP A 280 -16.16 -2.59 -7.75
N THR A 281 -16.00 -3.47 -6.76
CA THR A 281 -14.69 -3.86 -6.26
C THR A 281 -14.71 -5.29 -5.71
N PRO A 282 -13.70 -6.12 -5.99
CA PRO A 282 -13.63 -7.46 -5.41
C PRO A 282 -13.50 -7.41 -3.88
N ILE A 283 -12.96 -6.33 -3.32
CA ILE A 283 -12.63 -6.19 -1.90
C ILE A 283 -13.86 -6.31 -0.99
N VAL A 284 -15.06 -6.00 -1.49
CA VAL A 284 -16.30 -6.08 -0.69
C VAL A 284 -16.96 -7.46 -0.71
N ARG A 285 -16.45 -8.40 -1.53
CA ARG A 285 -16.89 -9.79 -1.49
C ARG A 285 -16.17 -10.52 -0.37
N TYR A 286 -16.90 -11.23 0.48
CA TYR A 286 -16.36 -11.97 1.62
C TYR A 286 -15.21 -12.92 1.24
N LYS A 287 -15.34 -13.61 0.09
CA LYS A 287 -14.31 -14.53 -0.40
C LYS A 287 -12.98 -13.83 -0.61
N ASP A 288 -12.98 -12.66 -1.23
CA ASP A 288 -11.78 -11.90 -1.59
C ASP A 288 -11.26 -11.11 -0.40
N PHE A 289 -12.17 -10.45 0.31
CA PHE A 289 -11.92 -9.70 1.53
C PHE A 289 -11.09 -10.50 2.54
N LYS A 290 -11.46 -11.76 2.78
CA LYS A 290 -10.72 -12.64 3.70
C LYS A 290 -9.26 -12.77 3.29
N HIS A 291 -8.96 -12.86 2.00
CA HIS A 291 -7.59 -12.97 1.51
C HIS A 291 -6.83 -11.65 1.60
N VAL A 292 -7.49 -10.53 1.33
CA VAL A 292 -6.91 -9.18 1.53
C VAL A 292 -6.54 -8.95 3.00
N ILE A 293 -7.43 -9.27 3.94
CA ILE A 293 -7.12 -9.15 5.38
C ILE A 293 -5.97 -10.06 5.79
N LEU A 294 -5.97 -11.32 5.33
CA LEU A 294 -4.89 -12.24 5.66
C LEU A 294 -3.54 -11.74 5.13
N LEU A 295 -3.52 -11.11 3.96
CA LEU A 295 -2.33 -10.45 3.42
C LEU A 295 -1.90 -9.29 4.33
N PHE A 296 -2.79 -8.34 4.63
CA PHE A 296 -2.49 -7.17 5.48
C PHE A 296 -2.03 -7.58 6.87
N GLN A 297 -2.67 -8.58 7.47
CA GLN A 297 -2.28 -9.15 8.75
C GLN A 297 -0.88 -9.79 8.67
N SER A 298 -0.59 -10.53 7.59
CA SER A 298 0.73 -11.13 7.36
C SER A 298 1.83 -10.07 7.20
N VAL A 299 1.56 -8.99 6.47
CA VAL A 299 2.50 -7.87 6.31
C VAL A 299 2.76 -7.19 7.66
N SER A 300 1.71 -6.93 8.44
CA SER A 300 1.89 -6.32 9.76
C SER A 300 2.74 -7.19 10.69
N TYR A 301 2.56 -8.52 10.69
CA TYR A 301 3.36 -9.42 11.53
C TYR A 301 4.66 -9.91 10.89
N LEU A 302 5.05 -9.40 9.72
CA LEU A 302 6.21 -9.90 8.96
C LEU A 302 7.50 -9.88 9.78
N THR A 303 7.74 -8.80 10.54
CA THR A 303 8.94 -8.65 11.38
C THR A 303 8.97 -9.63 12.56
N ASN A 304 7.86 -10.28 12.88
CA ASN A 304 7.73 -11.24 13.98
C ASN A 304 7.88 -12.69 13.50
N CYS A 305 8.35 -12.91 12.27
CA CYS A 305 8.48 -14.24 11.65
C CYS A 305 9.34 -15.24 12.46
N TYR A 306 10.28 -14.75 13.28
CA TYR A 306 11.12 -15.56 14.15
C TYR A 306 10.38 -16.16 15.36
N ASP A 307 9.28 -15.55 15.80
CA ASP A 307 8.52 -15.98 16.97
C ASP A 307 7.51 -17.07 16.59
N LYS A 308 7.71 -18.30 17.08
CA LYS A 308 6.79 -19.43 16.82
C LYS A 308 5.33 -19.15 17.22
N LYS A 309 5.09 -18.22 18.16
CA LYS A 309 3.74 -17.80 18.58
C LYS A 309 3.14 -16.71 17.69
N ALA A 310 3.97 -15.93 17.00
CA ALA A 310 3.57 -14.76 16.20
C ALA A 310 3.99 -14.82 14.72
N ASN A 311 4.47 -15.98 14.24
CA ASN A 311 4.87 -16.23 12.84
C ASN A 311 3.69 -16.39 11.87
N PHE A 312 2.78 -15.43 11.91
CA PHE A 312 1.56 -15.42 11.11
C PHE A 312 1.88 -15.42 9.61
N SER A 313 2.82 -14.60 9.16
CA SER A 313 3.24 -14.49 7.76
C SER A 313 3.66 -15.83 7.16
N VAL A 314 4.53 -16.59 7.84
CA VAL A 314 5.00 -17.93 7.44
C VAL A 314 3.84 -18.88 7.15
N LYS A 315 2.77 -18.81 7.95
CA LYS A 315 1.62 -19.72 7.85
C LYS A 315 0.59 -19.28 6.82
N TYR A 316 0.41 -17.98 6.60
CA TYR A 316 -0.73 -17.45 5.86
C TYR A 316 -0.38 -16.86 4.50
N LEU A 317 0.83 -16.35 4.26
CA LEU A 317 1.25 -15.91 2.92
C LEU A 317 1.14 -17.03 1.87
N PRO A 318 1.55 -18.28 2.13
CA PRO A 318 1.37 -19.37 1.18
C PRO A 318 -0.11 -19.69 0.90
N LYS A 319 -0.98 -19.54 1.91
CA LYS A 319 -2.43 -19.76 1.78
C LYS A 319 -3.10 -18.67 0.96
N VAL A 320 -2.72 -17.40 1.18
CA VAL A 320 -3.19 -16.25 0.40
C VAL A 320 -2.79 -16.44 -1.06
N ARG A 321 -1.52 -16.75 -1.33
CA ARG A 321 -1.03 -17.00 -2.69
C ARG A 321 -1.79 -18.13 -3.39
N LYS A 322 -1.99 -19.26 -2.70
CA LYS A 322 -2.73 -20.41 -3.26
C LYS A 322 -4.17 -20.01 -3.60
N ALA A 323 -4.88 -19.38 -2.67
CA ALA A 323 -6.27 -18.98 -2.89
C ALA A 323 -6.41 -17.91 -3.98
N ALA A 324 -5.50 -16.94 -4.05
CA ALA A 324 -5.49 -15.95 -5.13
C ALA A 324 -5.21 -16.60 -6.49
N SER A 325 -4.35 -17.63 -6.55
CA SER A 325 -4.10 -18.40 -7.78
C SER A 325 -5.33 -19.19 -8.22
N GLU A 326 -6.05 -19.82 -7.27
CA GLU A 326 -7.31 -20.52 -7.54
C GLU A 326 -8.37 -19.53 -8.07
N LEU A 327 -8.51 -18.35 -7.45
CA LEU A 327 -9.44 -17.31 -7.88
C LEU A 327 -9.07 -16.70 -9.24
N LEU A 328 -7.77 -16.53 -9.52
CA LEU A 328 -7.27 -16.08 -10.82
C LEU A 328 -7.66 -17.04 -11.96
N SER A 329 -7.76 -18.35 -11.65
CA SER A 329 -8.20 -19.38 -12.58
C SER A 329 -9.71 -19.65 -12.58
N SER A 330 -10.46 -19.02 -11.66
CA SER A 330 -11.89 -19.29 -11.51
C SER A 330 -12.71 -18.58 -12.60
N PRO A 331 -13.67 -19.29 -13.25
CA PRO A 331 -14.63 -18.66 -14.13
C PRO A 331 -15.57 -17.71 -13.34
N GLU A 332 -15.81 -16.49 -13.84
CA GLU A 332 -16.82 -15.56 -13.32
C GLU A 332 -17.67 -14.97 -14.45
N GLU A 333 -19.00 -15.00 -14.31
CA GLU A 333 -19.97 -14.45 -15.27
C GLU A 333 -20.01 -12.91 -15.21
N ILE A 334 -19.02 -12.26 -15.81
CA ILE A 334 -18.87 -10.80 -15.85
C ILE A 334 -18.37 -10.35 -17.23
N ASP A 335 -18.51 -9.05 -17.53
CA ASP A 335 -17.97 -8.42 -18.74
C ASP A 335 -16.45 -8.59 -18.83
N MET A 336 -15.91 -8.70 -20.06
CA MET A 336 -14.48 -8.97 -20.28
C MET A 336 -13.58 -7.87 -19.72
N GLY A 337 -14.05 -6.62 -19.75
CA GLY A 337 -13.38 -5.48 -19.11
C GLY A 337 -13.17 -5.69 -17.62
N LEU A 338 -14.21 -6.13 -16.90
CA LEU A 338 -14.16 -6.42 -15.47
C LEU A 338 -13.34 -7.68 -15.17
N THR A 339 -13.39 -8.70 -16.04
CA THR A 339 -12.55 -9.90 -15.93
C THR A 339 -11.07 -9.52 -15.91
N ASN A 340 -10.62 -8.65 -16.80
CA ASN A 340 -9.22 -8.23 -16.87
C ASN A 340 -8.78 -7.50 -15.58
N ILE A 341 -9.63 -6.62 -15.05
CA ILE A 341 -9.38 -5.89 -13.80
C ILE A 341 -9.27 -6.87 -12.62
N ARG A 342 -10.18 -7.85 -12.50
CA ARG A 342 -10.13 -8.86 -11.43
C ARG A 342 -8.91 -9.76 -11.53
N ARG A 343 -8.53 -10.18 -12.74
CA ARG A 343 -7.31 -10.97 -12.95
C ARG A 343 -6.05 -10.19 -12.57
N ALA A 344 -5.99 -8.90 -12.92
CA ALA A 344 -4.89 -8.02 -12.49
C ALA A 344 -4.83 -7.89 -10.96
N PHE A 345 -5.97 -7.73 -10.30
CA PHE A 345 -6.08 -7.69 -8.84
C PHE A 345 -5.52 -8.96 -8.17
N TYR A 346 -5.92 -10.15 -8.62
CA TYR A 346 -5.40 -11.40 -8.06
C TYR A 346 -3.93 -11.62 -8.35
N LYS A 347 -3.46 -11.25 -9.56
CA LYS A 347 -2.03 -11.30 -9.90
C LYS A 347 -1.22 -10.42 -8.95
N GLN A 348 -1.69 -9.20 -8.66
CA GLN A 348 -1.02 -8.31 -7.71
C GLN A 348 -0.95 -8.91 -6.29
N ILE A 349 -2.00 -9.59 -5.82
CA ILE A 349 -1.95 -10.30 -4.51
C ILE A 349 -0.88 -11.40 -4.51
N ILE A 350 -0.76 -12.15 -5.61
CA ILE A 350 0.26 -13.20 -5.76
C ILE A 350 1.66 -12.60 -5.73
N ASP A 351 1.89 -11.54 -6.50
CA ASP A 351 3.19 -10.86 -6.61
C ASP A 351 3.61 -10.27 -5.25
N LEU A 352 2.71 -9.59 -4.55
CA LEU A 352 2.95 -9.09 -3.20
C LEU A 352 3.23 -10.23 -2.21
N SER A 353 2.49 -11.33 -2.29
CA SER A 353 2.71 -12.49 -1.41
C SER A 353 4.11 -13.09 -1.63
N ASN A 354 4.56 -13.19 -2.88
CA ASN A 354 5.90 -13.66 -3.21
C ASN A 354 6.98 -12.70 -2.68
N TYR A 355 6.79 -11.39 -2.86
CA TYR A 355 7.71 -10.37 -2.34
C TYR A 355 7.87 -10.47 -0.82
N TYR A 356 6.77 -10.49 -0.06
CA TYR A 356 6.84 -10.58 1.40
C TYR A 356 7.39 -11.92 1.90
N SER A 357 7.15 -13.03 1.19
CA SER A 357 7.81 -14.31 1.48
C SER A 357 9.33 -14.26 1.25
N CYS A 358 9.80 -13.49 0.26
CA CYS A 358 11.23 -13.27 0.05
C CYS A 358 11.84 -12.45 1.18
N LEU A 359 11.19 -11.35 1.59
CA LEU A 359 11.64 -10.55 2.73
C LEU A 359 11.72 -11.37 4.03
N GLU A 360 10.69 -12.17 4.31
CA GLU A 360 10.70 -13.09 5.44
C GLU A 360 11.89 -14.06 5.40
N SER A 361 12.16 -14.65 4.23
CA SER A 361 13.28 -15.58 4.06
C SER A 361 14.63 -14.91 4.28
N LEU A 362 14.80 -13.67 3.80
CA LEU A 362 16.00 -12.87 4.06
C LEU A 362 16.21 -12.60 5.55
N ILE A 363 15.16 -12.23 6.28
CA ILE A 363 15.23 -11.96 7.73
C ILE A 363 15.63 -13.24 8.50
N LEU A 364 15.00 -14.37 8.17
CA LEU A 364 15.19 -15.62 8.92
C LEU A 364 16.49 -16.34 8.56
N THR A 365 16.84 -16.38 7.27
CA THR A 365 17.87 -17.28 6.75
C THR A 365 19.04 -16.56 6.08
N GLY A 366 18.89 -15.29 5.72
CA GLY A 366 19.91 -14.52 5.01
C GLY A 366 19.92 -14.75 3.49
N ASP A 367 18.98 -15.51 2.93
CA ASP A 367 18.85 -15.74 1.49
C ASP A 367 17.37 -15.87 1.09
N CYS A 368 17.09 -15.71 -0.20
CA CYS A 368 15.75 -15.91 -0.76
C CYS A 368 15.79 -16.17 -2.27
N LEU A 369 14.63 -16.57 -2.82
CA LEU A 369 14.44 -16.69 -4.26
C LEU A 369 14.52 -15.33 -4.93
N ASP A 370 14.95 -15.32 -6.20
CA ASP A 370 14.95 -14.09 -6.99
C ASP A 370 13.53 -13.70 -7.40
N ILE A 371 13.29 -12.39 -7.47
CA ILE A 371 12.06 -11.81 -8.00
C ILE A 371 12.38 -11.31 -9.41
N GLU A 372 11.61 -11.77 -10.39
CA GLU A 372 11.80 -11.40 -11.79
C GLU A 372 11.32 -9.97 -12.08
N GLY A 373 11.97 -9.31 -13.06
CA GLY A 373 11.60 -7.99 -13.58
C GLY A 373 12.30 -6.80 -12.90
N ASP A 374 12.01 -5.59 -13.39
CA ASP A 374 12.69 -4.33 -13.00
C ASP A 374 11.88 -3.49 -11.99
N SER A 375 10.98 -4.12 -11.23
CA SER A 375 10.18 -3.44 -10.21
C SER A 375 11.04 -2.94 -9.03
N ASP A 376 10.56 -1.91 -8.32
CA ASP A 376 11.19 -1.41 -7.07
C ASP A 376 11.42 -2.56 -6.06
N TYR A 377 10.45 -3.48 -5.96
CA TYR A 377 10.52 -4.68 -5.13
C TYR A 377 11.68 -5.61 -5.50
N ALA A 378 11.85 -5.90 -6.80
CA ALA A 378 12.89 -6.80 -7.29
C ALA A 378 14.29 -6.21 -7.06
N ILE A 379 14.45 -4.91 -7.33
CA ILE A 379 15.72 -4.20 -7.13
C ILE A 379 16.09 -4.17 -5.65
N LEU A 380 15.13 -3.92 -4.75
CA LEU A 380 15.39 -3.93 -3.31
C LEU A 380 15.82 -5.31 -2.80
N VAL A 381 15.12 -6.38 -3.19
CA VAL A 381 15.48 -7.75 -2.79
C VAL A 381 16.87 -8.11 -3.30
N LYS A 382 17.19 -7.76 -4.55
CA LYS A 382 18.53 -7.95 -5.12
C LYS A 382 19.59 -7.20 -4.32
N ALA A 383 19.36 -5.93 -3.98
CA ALA A 383 20.28 -5.12 -3.19
C ALA A 383 20.55 -5.75 -1.81
N MET A 384 19.48 -6.18 -1.11
CA MET A 384 19.59 -6.85 0.19
C MET A 384 20.37 -8.17 0.10
N LYS A 385 20.13 -9.00 -0.92
CA LYS A 385 20.89 -10.25 -1.15
C LYS A 385 22.37 -9.97 -1.36
N LEU A 386 22.70 -8.98 -2.19
CA LEU A 386 24.09 -8.58 -2.45
C LEU A 386 24.77 -8.09 -1.17
N GLN A 387 24.08 -7.28 -0.37
CA GLN A 387 24.61 -6.80 0.91
C GLN A 387 24.86 -7.95 1.89
N LEU A 388 23.93 -8.90 2.02
CA LEU A 388 24.09 -10.08 2.88
C LEU A 388 25.22 -11.01 2.42
N ARG A 389 25.42 -11.11 1.10
CA ARG A 389 26.55 -11.82 0.47
C ARG A 389 27.86 -11.03 0.51
N ARG A 390 27.84 -9.79 1.04
CA ARG A 390 28.97 -8.88 1.17
C ARG A 390 29.58 -8.40 -0.14
N ASP A 391 28.79 -8.42 -1.22
CA ASP A 391 29.13 -7.70 -2.43
C ASP A 391 28.75 -6.22 -2.27
N THR A 392 29.56 -5.50 -1.49
CA THR A 392 29.28 -4.11 -1.11
C THR A 392 29.13 -3.20 -2.33
N LYS A 393 29.95 -3.40 -3.36
CA LYS A 393 29.93 -2.56 -4.57
C LYS A 393 28.62 -2.76 -5.34
N ALA A 394 28.26 -4.00 -5.65
CA ALA A 394 27.03 -4.28 -6.39
C ALA A 394 25.76 -3.95 -5.57
N ALA A 395 25.82 -4.11 -4.24
CA ALA A 395 24.75 -3.70 -3.35
C ALA A 395 24.52 -2.18 -3.41
N LEU A 396 25.59 -1.38 -3.34
CA LEU A 396 25.53 0.08 -3.44
C LEU A 396 24.97 0.52 -4.80
N GLU A 397 25.42 -0.08 -5.90
CA GLU A 397 24.89 0.20 -7.25
C GLU A 397 23.36 -0.07 -7.31
N SER A 398 22.91 -1.15 -6.68
CA SER A 398 21.48 -1.51 -6.63
C SER A 398 20.68 -0.57 -5.72
N TYR A 399 21.22 -0.14 -4.58
CA TYR A 399 20.57 0.84 -3.71
C TYR A 399 20.51 2.24 -4.33
N LEU A 400 21.53 2.65 -5.08
CA LEU A 400 21.53 3.91 -5.83
C LEU A 400 20.44 3.90 -6.91
N ALA A 401 20.20 2.75 -7.56
CA ALA A 401 19.13 2.62 -8.55
C ALA A 401 17.73 2.89 -7.95
N LEU A 402 17.54 2.67 -6.64
CA LEU A 402 16.28 2.96 -5.93
C LEU A 402 16.07 4.45 -5.62
N GLN A 403 17.09 5.29 -5.78
CA GLN A 403 17.05 6.71 -5.42
C GLN A 403 16.53 7.61 -6.56
N ASP A 404 16.12 7.05 -7.70
CA ASP A 404 15.49 7.82 -8.77
C ASP A 404 14.19 8.47 -8.26
N SER A 405 14.07 9.79 -8.48
CA SER A 405 12.89 10.61 -8.19
C SER A 405 11.55 10.05 -8.69
N LYS A 406 11.57 9.19 -9.72
CA LYS A 406 10.37 8.54 -10.27
C LYS A 406 9.87 7.35 -9.45
N ARG A 407 10.69 6.82 -8.54
CA ARG A 407 10.35 5.67 -7.70
C ARG A 407 9.63 6.10 -6.43
N SER A 408 9.00 5.16 -5.72
CA SER A 408 8.31 5.48 -4.48
C SER A 408 9.29 6.05 -3.41
N PRO A 409 8.90 7.12 -2.70
CA PRO A 409 9.67 7.70 -1.60
C PRO A 409 10.12 6.69 -0.54
N GLU A 410 9.34 5.64 -0.27
CA GLU A 410 9.73 4.63 0.73
C GLU A 410 10.95 3.82 0.28
N PHE A 411 10.99 3.41 -0.99
CA PHE A 411 12.14 2.69 -1.53
C PHE A 411 13.38 3.59 -1.63
N GLN A 412 13.21 4.87 -1.99
CA GLN A 412 14.29 5.85 -1.97
C GLN A 412 14.87 5.98 -0.54
N LEU A 413 14.02 6.06 0.48
CA LEU A 413 14.45 6.18 1.87
C LEU A 413 15.18 4.92 2.36
N ILE A 414 14.69 3.72 2.01
CA ILE A 414 15.37 2.45 2.32
C ILE A 414 16.74 2.40 1.64
N GLY A 415 16.82 2.81 0.37
CA GLY A 415 18.06 2.88 -0.39
C GLY A 415 19.09 3.82 0.23
N LEU A 416 18.68 5.04 0.57
CA LEU A 416 19.53 6.04 1.22
C LEU A 416 20.01 5.57 2.60
N CYS A 417 19.12 5.00 3.44
CA CYS A 417 19.51 4.50 4.76
C CYS A 417 20.53 3.35 4.65
N SER A 418 20.37 2.48 3.65
CA SER A 418 21.29 1.37 3.40
C SER A 418 22.64 1.87 2.87
N GLU A 419 22.63 2.85 1.96
CA GLU A 419 23.85 3.50 1.47
C GLU A 419 24.60 4.20 2.61
N PHE A 420 23.88 4.92 3.48
CA PHE A 420 24.46 5.56 4.66
C PHE A 420 25.13 4.52 5.57
N ALA A 421 24.42 3.44 5.92
CA ALA A 421 24.97 2.39 6.78
C ALA A 421 26.24 1.76 6.19
N ILE A 422 26.26 1.45 4.90
CA ILE A 422 27.42 0.88 4.20
C ILE A 422 28.58 1.87 4.15
N SER A 423 28.32 3.13 3.81
CA SER A 423 29.34 4.16 3.64
C SER A 423 30.00 4.50 4.98
N THR A 424 29.20 4.67 6.04
CA THR A 424 29.68 4.90 7.41
C THR A 424 30.48 3.71 7.94
N ALA A 425 30.04 2.47 7.68
CA ALA A 425 30.79 1.28 8.06
C ALA A 425 32.14 1.18 7.31
N THR A 426 32.18 1.59 6.04
CA THR A 426 33.41 1.61 5.23
C THR A 426 34.41 2.62 5.79
N MET A 427 33.96 3.85 6.10
CA MET A 427 34.79 4.87 6.75
C MET A 427 35.34 4.40 8.11
N SER A 428 34.48 3.82 8.94
CA SER A 428 34.87 3.29 10.26
C SER A 428 35.92 2.17 10.17
N ARG A 429 35.84 1.32 9.14
CA ARG A 429 36.81 0.23 8.91
C ARG A 429 38.18 0.74 8.49
N THR A 430 38.24 1.79 7.66
CA THR A 430 39.52 2.34 7.17
C THR A 430 40.41 2.80 8.32
N GLY A 431 39.81 3.34 9.39
CA GLY A 431 40.54 3.85 10.57
C GLY A 431 41.45 5.05 10.25
N GLY A 432 41.81 5.84 11.26
CA GLY A 432 42.70 7.00 11.08
C GLY A 432 42.06 8.20 10.34
N THR A 433 42.84 8.93 9.54
CA THR A 433 42.37 10.10 8.79
C THR A 433 41.62 9.69 7.52
N VAL A 434 40.29 9.58 7.64
CA VAL A 434 39.39 9.39 6.49
C VAL A 434 39.43 10.66 5.60
N PRO A 435 39.54 10.52 4.26
CA PRO A 435 39.57 11.67 3.36
C PRO A 435 38.31 12.55 3.49
N PHE A 436 38.48 13.87 3.42
CA PHE A 436 37.38 14.83 3.56
C PHE A 436 36.23 14.62 2.56
N HIS A 437 36.52 14.17 1.33
CA HIS A 437 35.48 13.92 0.33
C HIS A 437 34.56 12.75 0.70
N GLU A 438 35.05 11.76 1.46
CA GLU A 438 34.22 10.64 1.94
C GLU A 438 33.28 11.11 3.06
N TYR A 439 33.78 11.96 3.96
CA TYR A 439 32.95 12.64 4.97
C TYR A 439 31.81 13.44 4.32
N GLN A 440 32.15 14.30 3.35
CA GLN A 440 31.14 15.08 2.63
C GLN A 440 30.10 14.21 1.93
N LYS A 441 30.52 13.06 1.38
CA LYS A 441 29.58 12.12 0.76
C LYS A 441 28.56 11.60 1.78
N VAL A 442 29.02 11.17 2.95
CA VAL A 442 28.14 10.64 4.00
C VAL A 442 27.21 11.71 4.57
N ASP A 443 27.71 12.93 4.78
CA ASP A 443 26.89 14.07 5.21
C ASP A 443 25.80 14.40 4.17
N ASN A 444 26.13 14.36 2.88
CA ASN A 444 25.16 14.58 1.80
C ASN A 444 24.07 13.50 1.76
N ILE A 445 24.43 12.24 2.00
CA ILE A 445 23.45 11.15 2.12
C ILE A 445 22.53 11.41 3.30
N TRP A 446 23.08 11.76 4.48
CA TRP A 446 22.28 12.06 5.67
C TRP A 446 21.31 13.23 5.46
N ASN A 447 21.79 14.32 4.85
CA ASN A 447 20.93 15.46 4.50
C ASN A 447 19.80 15.08 3.55
N SER A 448 20.06 14.15 2.61
CA SER A 448 19.05 13.62 1.69
C SER A 448 18.01 12.77 2.43
N ILE A 449 18.44 11.93 3.37
CA ILE A 449 17.56 11.17 4.28
C ILE A 449 16.65 12.12 5.05
N GLU A 450 17.20 13.14 5.71
CA GLU A 450 16.41 14.08 6.50
C GLU A 450 15.41 14.85 5.64
N LYS A 451 15.82 15.33 4.47
CA LYS A 451 14.94 16.04 3.54
C LYS A 451 13.77 15.15 3.12
N LEU A 452 14.06 13.93 2.68
CA LEU A 452 13.03 12.99 2.23
C LEU A 452 12.08 12.61 3.37
N PHE A 453 12.64 12.37 4.56
CA PHE A 453 11.89 12.04 5.77
C PHE A 453 10.94 13.15 6.22
N LYS A 454 11.39 14.42 6.17
CA LYS A 454 10.60 15.61 6.56
C LYS A 454 9.53 15.98 5.51
N THR A 455 9.76 15.66 4.24
CA THR A 455 8.84 16.00 3.14
C THR A 455 7.63 15.07 3.07
N HIS A 456 7.75 13.86 3.60
CA HIS A 456 6.72 12.80 3.53
C HIS A 456 6.24 12.39 4.93
N SER A 457 5.21 11.55 5.01
CA SER A 457 4.57 11.16 6.28
C SER A 457 5.31 10.11 7.11
N PHE A 458 6.61 9.90 6.88
CA PHE A 458 7.42 8.94 7.63
C PHE A 458 7.56 9.30 9.13
N SER A 459 7.36 10.56 9.50
CA SER A 459 7.35 11.02 10.90
C SER A 459 6.21 10.43 11.73
N GLU A 460 5.14 9.93 11.10
CA GLU A 460 4.04 9.26 11.80
C GLU A 460 4.39 7.82 12.21
N ASN A 461 5.45 7.24 11.65
CA ASN A 461 5.89 5.88 11.92
C ASN A 461 7.06 5.86 12.93
N HIS A 462 6.82 5.28 14.11
CA HIS A 462 7.82 5.23 15.17
C HIS A 462 9.00 4.28 14.90
N ILE A 463 8.82 3.25 14.04
CA ILE A 463 9.90 2.36 13.61
C ILE A 463 10.90 3.13 12.77
N TRP A 464 10.43 3.92 11.81
CA TRP A 464 11.29 4.79 11.00
C TRP A 464 12.03 5.83 11.84
N ARG A 465 11.32 6.54 12.73
CA ARG A 465 11.93 7.51 13.65
C ARG A 465 13.04 6.90 14.53
N CYS A 466 12.78 5.73 15.12
CA CYS A 466 13.76 5.05 15.95
C CYS A 466 14.97 4.56 15.11
N THR A 467 14.72 4.07 13.89
CA THR A 467 15.78 3.63 12.96
C THR A 467 16.73 4.78 12.62
N LEU A 468 16.22 5.98 12.33
CA LEU A 468 17.06 7.15 12.09
C LEU A 468 17.89 7.54 13.32
N VAL A 469 17.31 7.47 14.52
CA VAL A 469 18.05 7.73 15.77
C VAL A 469 19.20 6.74 15.94
N VAL A 470 18.94 5.45 15.71
CA VAL A 470 19.94 4.38 15.80
C VAL A 470 21.06 4.58 14.78
N LEU A 471 20.72 4.85 13.50
CA LEU A 471 21.71 5.06 12.45
C LEU A 471 22.58 6.29 12.72
N TRP A 472 21.96 7.38 13.17
CA TRP A 472 22.68 8.60 13.51
C TRP A 472 23.69 8.33 14.63
N ILE A 473 23.28 7.71 15.74
CA ILE A 473 24.18 7.39 16.85
C ILE A 473 25.36 6.50 16.41
N CYS A 474 25.09 5.48 15.61
CA CYS A 474 26.13 4.58 15.09
C CYS A 474 27.20 5.33 14.26
N GLY A 475 26.83 6.42 13.58
CA GLY A 475 27.76 7.21 12.76
C GLY A 475 28.49 8.33 13.49
N HIS A 476 28.11 8.66 14.73
CA HIS A 476 28.61 9.87 15.41
C HIS A 476 29.34 9.59 16.74
N PHE A 477 29.22 8.39 17.32
CA PHE A 477 29.81 8.09 18.64
C PHE A 477 30.75 6.90 18.62
N GLN A 478 31.91 7.04 19.27
CA GLN A 478 32.66 5.90 19.80
C GLN A 478 31.87 5.19 20.92
N PRO A 479 31.97 3.85 21.04
CA PRO A 479 32.82 2.95 20.27
C PRO A 479 32.14 2.39 18.99
N PHE A 480 31.04 2.97 18.50
CA PHE A 480 30.27 2.42 17.38
C PHE A 480 30.89 2.74 16.01
N THR A 481 31.56 3.88 15.90
CA THR A 481 32.38 4.25 14.74
C THR A 481 33.77 4.67 15.17
N ASN A 482 34.78 4.37 14.34
CA ASN A 482 36.15 4.89 14.49
C ASN A 482 36.37 6.20 13.72
N ALA A 483 35.43 6.58 12.85
CA ALA A 483 35.46 7.80 12.06
C ALA A 483 34.21 8.62 12.39
N GLU A 484 34.26 9.41 13.46
CA GLU A 484 33.12 10.19 13.94
C GLU A 484 32.74 11.30 12.96
N LEU A 485 31.46 11.38 12.62
CA LEU A 485 30.87 12.49 11.87
C LEU A 485 30.67 13.73 12.77
N SER A 486 30.43 14.89 12.14
CA SER A 486 30.28 16.17 12.86
C SER A 486 28.97 16.23 13.68
N LYS A 487 29.06 16.85 14.86
CA LYS A 487 28.09 16.77 15.97
C LYS A 487 27.23 18.02 16.12
N SER A 488 26.45 18.38 15.10
CA SER A 488 25.70 19.65 15.11
C SER A 488 24.40 19.64 15.95
N ASN A 489 23.85 18.46 16.30
CA ASN A 489 22.52 18.29 16.93
C ASN A 489 22.44 17.18 18.01
N ASP A 490 23.52 16.93 18.75
CA ASP A 490 23.67 15.71 19.58
C ASP A 490 22.61 15.51 20.68
N SER A 491 22.17 16.58 21.34
CA SER A 491 21.28 16.48 22.49
C SER A 491 19.92 15.89 22.12
N ASP A 492 19.38 16.25 20.96
CA ASP A 492 18.06 15.81 20.47
C ASP A 492 18.03 14.29 20.18
N TYR A 493 19.06 13.77 19.52
CA TYR A 493 19.14 12.33 19.21
C TYR A 493 19.35 11.46 20.47
N LEU A 494 20.12 11.95 21.45
CA LEU A 494 20.31 11.26 22.72
C LEU A 494 19.03 11.24 23.57
N GLU A 495 18.27 12.33 23.58
CA GLU A 495 16.96 12.38 24.24
C GLU A 495 15.95 11.44 23.57
N LYS A 496 15.90 11.41 22.23
CA LYS A 496 15.07 10.47 21.48
C LYS A 496 15.45 9.02 21.75
N LEU A 497 16.74 8.69 21.84
CA LEU A 497 17.21 7.35 22.21
C LEU A 497 16.69 6.96 23.59
N ARG A 498 16.84 7.85 24.59
CA ARG A 498 16.32 7.63 25.96
C ARG A 498 14.81 7.40 25.94
N LEU A 499 14.06 8.22 25.20
CA LEU A 499 12.62 8.08 25.05
C LEU A 499 12.26 6.68 24.54
N TYR A 500 12.80 6.25 23.40
CA TYR A 500 12.52 4.92 22.86
C TYR A 500 12.98 3.78 23.77
N TYR A 501 14.15 3.91 24.41
CA TYR A 501 14.67 2.91 25.33
C TYR A 501 13.75 2.69 26.54
N THR A 502 13.22 3.76 27.13
CA THR A 502 12.40 3.65 28.36
C THR A 502 11.15 2.79 28.22
N ALA A 503 10.55 2.75 27.02
CA ALA A 503 9.39 1.91 26.70
C ALA A 503 9.73 0.52 26.16
N ASN A 504 10.96 0.30 25.66
CA ASN A 504 11.34 -0.91 24.92
C ASN A 504 12.57 -1.64 25.49
N SER A 505 12.97 -1.31 26.73
CA SER A 505 14.10 -1.92 27.43
C SER A 505 13.84 -3.38 27.80
N PHE A 506 14.84 -4.25 27.57
CA PHE A 506 14.80 -5.64 28.02
C PHE A 506 14.83 -5.81 29.54
N ALA A 507 15.45 -4.88 30.27
CA ALA A 507 15.52 -4.93 31.73
C ALA A 507 14.14 -4.80 32.38
N ARG A 508 13.30 -3.92 31.83
CA ARG A 508 11.93 -3.71 32.32
C ARG A 508 10.96 -4.80 31.90
N LEU A 509 11.16 -5.43 30.73
CA LEU A 509 10.34 -6.56 30.29
C LEU A 509 10.53 -7.81 31.15
N ALA A 510 11.70 -7.96 31.79
CA ALA A 510 11.99 -9.08 32.69
C ALA A 510 11.39 -8.89 34.11
N THR A 511 11.22 -7.64 34.55
CA THR A 511 10.57 -7.29 35.82
C THR A 511 9.10 -6.95 35.56
N HIS A 512 8.18 -7.91 35.78
CA HIS A 512 6.72 -7.77 35.57
C HIS A 512 6.00 -6.71 36.45
N SER A 513 6.63 -5.60 36.81
CA SER A 513 6.01 -4.54 37.60
C SER A 513 5.53 -3.40 36.69
N PRO A 514 4.21 -3.21 36.50
CA PRO A 514 3.68 -2.07 35.77
C PRO A 514 3.76 -0.85 36.69
N GLN A 515 4.95 -0.31 36.89
CA GLN A 515 5.05 1.03 37.45
C GLN A 515 4.57 2.00 36.38
N LYS A 516 3.30 2.41 36.50
CA LYS A 516 2.81 3.61 35.83
C LYS A 516 3.78 4.74 36.16
N PRO A 517 4.32 5.47 35.16
CA PRO A 517 5.14 6.64 35.45
C PRO A 517 4.31 7.59 36.32
N LYS A 518 4.80 7.86 37.53
CA LYS A 518 4.28 8.93 38.37
C LYS A 518 4.73 10.25 37.72
N ASP A 519 3.73 11.03 37.34
CA ASP A 519 3.80 12.45 36.98
C ASP A 519 4.78 12.87 35.89
N THR A 520 4.24 13.14 34.70
CA THR A 520 4.35 14.43 33.97
C THR A 520 3.61 14.31 32.63
N HIS A 521 2.81 15.34 32.30
CA HIS A 521 2.13 15.62 31.02
C HIS A 521 1.65 14.44 30.14
N LYS A 522 0.34 14.40 29.86
CA LYS A 522 -0.34 13.43 28.96
C LYS A 522 0.19 13.34 27.51
N ASN A 523 1.25 14.07 27.14
CA ASN A 523 1.74 14.16 25.77
C ASN A 523 2.99 13.32 25.42
N ASP A 524 3.72 12.72 26.37
CA ASP A 524 4.95 11.97 26.03
C ASP A 524 5.08 10.61 26.72
N LEU A 525 4.06 9.75 26.57
CA LEU A 525 4.26 8.33 26.82
C LEU A 525 5.14 7.76 25.71
N ALA A 526 6.35 7.31 26.07
CA ALA A 526 7.28 6.68 25.15
C ALA A 526 6.59 5.54 24.37
N PRO A 527 6.66 5.55 23.03
CA PRO A 527 5.91 4.61 22.19
C PRO A 527 6.52 3.20 22.26
N VAL A 528 5.65 2.19 22.36
CA VAL A 528 6.05 0.78 22.27
C VAL A 528 6.22 0.42 20.79
N LEU A 529 7.40 -0.06 20.43
CA LEU A 529 7.74 -0.44 19.07
C LEU A 529 7.23 -1.85 18.76
N LYS A 530 6.85 -2.09 17.49
CA LYS A 530 6.61 -3.44 16.99
C LYS A 530 7.89 -4.27 17.15
N LYS A 531 7.75 -5.56 17.46
CA LYS A 531 8.85 -6.50 17.78
C LYS A 531 9.72 -6.86 16.57
N SER A 532 10.33 -5.86 15.93
CA SER A 532 11.44 -6.05 14.99
C SER A 532 12.70 -6.33 15.79
N LEU A 533 13.24 -7.54 15.64
CA LEU A 533 14.33 -8.05 16.46
C LEU A 533 15.62 -7.23 16.30
N LEU A 534 15.99 -6.86 15.06
CA LEU A 534 17.19 -6.08 14.79
C LEU A 534 17.09 -4.68 15.40
N LEU A 535 15.93 -4.02 15.28
CA LEU A 535 15.74 -2.69 15.85
C LEU A 535 15.79 -2.72 17.38
N HIS A 536 15.13 -3.71 18.01
CA HIS A 536 15.18 -3.90 19.45
C HIS A 536 16.60 -4.22 19.94
N PHE A 537 17.34 -5.04 19.18
CA PHE A 537 18.74 -5.32 19.43
C PHE A 537 19.57 -4.03 19.44
N LEU A 538 19.51 -3.25 18.35
CA LEU A 538 20.32 -2.04 18.20
C LEU A 538 19.95 -0.99 19.26
N LEU A 539 18.66 -0.76 19.49
CA LEU A 539 18.19 0.17 20.51
C LEU A 539 18.72 -0.18 21.91
N ASN A 540 18.61 -1.44 22.32
CA ASN A 540 19.06 -1.89 23.63
C ASN A 540 20.60 -1.94 23.72
N TYR A 541 21.28 -2.36 22.66
CA TYR A 541 22.75 -2.38 22.60
C TYR A 541 23.34 -0.97 22.74
N LEU A 542 22.85 0.00 21.96
CA LEU A 542 23.29 1.39 22.02
C LEU A 542 22.96 2.02 23.39
N SER A 543 21.74 1.83 23.87
CA SER A 543 21.31 2.40 25.16
C SER A 543 22.07 1.82 26.34
N SER A 544 22.43 0.52 26.31
CA SER A 544 23.25 -0.10 27.34
C SER A 544 24.65 0.52 27.44
N ALA A 545 25.18 1.04 26.34
CA ALA A 545 26.48 1.68 26.30
C ALA A 545 26.41 3.16 26.68
N ILE A 546 25.37 3.88 26.24
CA ILE A 546 25.25 5.33 26.39
C ILE A 546 24.46 5.76 27.64
N VAL A 547 23.32 5.11 27.90
CA VAL A 547 22.29 5.58 28.85
C VAL A 547 22.34 4.82 30.17
N VAL A 548 22.61 3.52 30.13
CA VAL A 548 22.60 2.68 31.33
C VAL A 548 23.92 2.86 32.07
N HIS A 549 23.84 3.06 33.38
CA HIS A 549 25.02 3.19 34.25
C HIS A 549 25.20 1.99 35.19
N ASP A 550 24.10 1.33 35.57
CA ASP A 550 24.15 0.14 36.44
C ASP A 550 24.76 -1.07 35.73
N LEU A 551 25.74 -1.72 36.37
CA LEU A 551 26.51 -2.80 35.76
C LEU A 551 25.71 -4.11 35.67
N GLU A 552 24.81 -4.37 36.63
CA GLU A 552 23.96 -5.56 36.59
C GLU A 552 22.93 -5.46 35.47
N GLU A 553 22.33 -4.28 35.29
CA GLU A 553 21.44 -3.97 34.18
C GLU A 553 22.17 -4.12 32.83
N LYS A 554 23.39 -3.60 32.70
CA LYS A 554 24.23 -3.81 31.50
C LYS A 554 24.48 -5.30 31.23
N CYS A 555 24.77 -6.09 32.25
CA CYS A 555 24.95 -7.53 32.11
C CYS A 555 23.68 -8.21 31.60
N LEU A 556 22.51 -7.84 32.14
CA LEU A 556 21.22 -8.39 31.73
C LEU A 556 20.87 -8.03 30.28
N ILE A 557 21.04 -6.77 29.90
CA ILE A 557 20.74 -6.29 28.54
C ILE A 557 21.68 -6.96 27.53
N SER A 558 22.99 -6.94 27.78
CA SER A 558 23.98 -7.56 26.88
C SER A 558 23.78 -9.07 26.72
N ASN A 559 23.43 -9.77 27.80
CA ASN A 559 23.06 -11.20 27.73
C ASN A 559 21.82 -11.41 26.84
N SER A 560 20.80 -10.58 27.03
CA SER A 560 19.54 -10.65 26.28
C SER A 560 19.78 -10.41 24.79
N CYS A 561 20.56 -9.37 24.44
CA CYS A 561 20.98 -9.08 23.07
C CYS A 561 21.73 -10.26 22.43
N PHE A 562 22.65 -10.89 23.18
CA PHE A 562 23.42 -12.04 22.71
C PHE A 562 22.53 -13.27 22.42
N HIS A 563 21.54 -13.52 23.28
CA HIS A 563 20.58 -14.61 23.07
C HIS A 563 19.57 -14.34 21.95
N LEU A 564 19.13 -13.09 21.79
CA LEU A 564 18.16 -12.71 20.75
C LEU A 564 18.72 -12.93 19.35
N CYS A 565 20.01 -12.68 19.12
CA CYS A 565 20.62 -12.84 17.80
C CYS A 565 20.53 -14.24 17.20
N LYS A 566 20.21 -15.26 18.00
CA LYS A 566 20.02 -16.65 17.54
C LYS A 566 18.66 -16.91 16.90
N GLN A 567 17.72 -15.98 17.02
CA GLN A 567 16.34 -16.17 16.54
C GLN A 567 16.17 -15.84 15.06
N GLN A 568 17.09 -15.08 14.45
CA GLN A 568 17.09 -14.77 13.02
C GLN A 568 18.53 -14.63 12.50
N HIS A 569 18.72 -14.45 11.19
CA HIS A 569 20.06 -14.38 10.59
C HIS A 569 20.79 -13.07 10.93
N MET A 570 21.56 -13.04 12.02
CA MET A 570 22.37 -11.88 12.43
C MET A 570 23.73 -12.26 13.02
N PRO A 571 24.59 -12.98 12.28
CA PRO A 571 25.80 -13.58 12.85
C PRO A 571 26.83 -12.55 13.34
N LEU A 572 26.94 -11.38 12.70
CA LEU A 572 27.82 -10.29 13.15
C LEU A 572 27.30 -9.56 14.39
N MET A 573 25.97 -9.38 14.50
CA MET A 573 25.36 -8.77 15.68
C MET A 573 25.50 -9.70 16.90
N GLU A 574 25.37 -11.03 16.70
CA GLU A 574 25.64 -12.03 17.73
C GLU A 574 27.07 -11.89 18.26
N TYR A 575 28.05 -11.75 17.36
CA TYR A 575 29.45 -11.57 17.73
C TYR A 575 29.70 -10.30 18.56
N ILE A 576 29.21 -9.15 18.07
CA ILE A 576 29.37 -7.85 18.75
C ILE A 576 28.69 -7.84 20.13
N ALA A 577 27.48 -8.39 20.25
CA ALA A 577 26.81 -8.50 21.54
C ALA A 577 27.51 -9.47 22.49
N GLY A 578 28.08 -10.57 21.98
CA GLY A 578 28.87 -11.49 22.78
C GLY A 578 30.14 -10.82 23.33
N LEU A 579 30.82 -9.97 22.55
CA LEU A 579 31.96 -9.18 23.02
C LEU A 579 31.56 -8.20 24.13
N SER A 580 30.48 -7.45 23.92
CA SER A 580 29.94 -6.53 24.94
C SER A 580 29.56 -7.27 26.22
N HIS A 581 28.90 -8.43 26.10
CA HIS A 581 28.53 -9.25 27.25
C HIS A 581 29.75 -9.80 27.98
N LEU A 582 30.78 -10.26 27.26
CA LEU A 582 32.05 -10.72 27.83
C LEU A 582 32.72 -9.63 28.67
N LEU A 583 32.77 -8.39 28.15
CA LEU A 583 33.32 -7.23 28.85
C LEU A 583 32.53 -6.93 30.12
N ASN A 584 31.20 -6.85 30.03
CA ASN A 584 30.33 -6.58 31.19
C ASN A 584 30.46 -7.67 32.27
N CYS A 585 30.48 -8.96 31.89
CA CYS A 585 30.69 -10.07 32.83
C CYS A 585 32.08 -10.04 33.47
N GLY A 586 33.11 -9.63 32.71
CA GLY A 586 34.47 -9.44 33.24
C GLY A 586 34.53 -8.33 34.29
N LEU A 587 33.93 -7.18 33.99
CA LEU A 587 33.82 -6.05 34.93
C LEU A 587 32.99 -6.41 36.17
N ALA A 588 31.92 -7.19 36.00
CA ALA A 588 31.08 -7.67 37.10
C ALA A 588 31.65 -8.89 37.86
N MET A 589 32.86 -9.34 37.51
CA MET A 589 33.54 -10.50 38.11
C MET A 589 32.74 -11.82 38.06
N LYS A 590 31.88 -12.00 37.05
CA LYS A 590 31.07 -13.22 36.84
C LYS A 590 31.89 -14.29 36.09
N SER A 591 32.88 -14.87 36.77
CA SER A 591 33.88 -15.80 36.19
C SER A 591 33.28 -16.97 35.39
N LYS A 592 32.17 -17.55 35.86
CA LYS A 592 31.44 -18.61 35.16
C LYS A 592 30.89 -18.13 33.81
N ASP A 593 30.24 -16.98 33.79
CA ASP A 593 29.62 -16.41 32.58
C ASP A 593 30.67 -15.95 31.57
N VAL A 594 31.82 -15.45 32.05
CA VAL A 594 32.99 -15.14 31.21
C VAL A 594 33.47 -16.39 30.46
N SER A 595 33.64 -17.52 31.17
CA SER A 595 34.10 -18.78 30.56
C SER A 595 33.12 -19.29 29.50
N ILE A 596 31.81 -19.29 29.82
CA ILE A 596 30.75 -19.71 28.90
C ILE A 596 30.70 -18.81 27.65
N THR A 597 30.74 -17.49 27.84
CA THR A 597 30.63 -16.51 26.75
C THR A 597 31.85 -16.57 25.85
N ARG A 598 33.06 -16.69 26.40
CA ARG A 598 34.30 -16.86 25.64
C ARG A 598 34.25 -18.11 24.76
N ASN A 599 33.77 -19.24 25.28
CA ASN A 599 33.65 -20.46 24.49
C ASN A 599 32.62 -20.32 23.36
N LYS A 600 31.47 -19.68 23.63
CA LYS A 600 30.47 -19.40 22.59
C LYS A 600 31.03 -18.49 21.49
N LEU A 601 31.75 -17.43 21.86
CA LEU A 601 32.38 -16.52 20.91
C LEU A 601 33.41 -17.23 20.01
N LYS A 602 34.24 -18.12 20.57
CA LYS A 602 35.17 -18.94 19.77
C LYS A 602 34.43 -19.75 18.69
N CYS A 603 33.32 -20.39 19.06
CA CYS A 603 32.48 -21.11 18.12
C CYS A 603 31.86 -20.16 17.06
N SER A 604 31.38 -18.97 17.45
CA SER A 604 30.83 -17.99 16.53
C SER A 604 31.88 -17.50 15.52
N VAL A 605 33.10 -17.20 15.98
CA VAL A 605 34.22 -16.82 15.10
C VAL A 605 34.54 -17.93 14.11
N GLN A 606 34.65 -19.19 14.57
CA GLN A 606 34.91 -20.32 13.67
C GLN A 606 33.83 -20.49 12.58
N LYS A 607 32.55 -20.27 12.93
CA LYS A 607 31.46 -20.26 11.96
C LYS A 607 31.59 -19.11 10.97
N LEU A 608 31.89 -17.90 11.45
CA LEU A 608 32.09 -16.74 10.59
C LEU A 608 33.22 -17.00 9.57
N LEU A 609 34.37 -17.51 10.01
CA LEU A 609 35.50 -17.81 9.13
C LEU A 609 35.14 -18.86 8.06
N THR A 610 34.38 -19.89 8.43
CA THR A 610 33.90 -20.92 7.48
C THR A 610 32.96 -20.34 6.41
N VAL A 611 32.19 -19.30 6.74
CA VAL A 611 31.28 -18.59 5.81
C VAL A 611 31.99 -17.40 5.15
N GLY A 612 33.32 -17.45 5.06
CA GLY A 612 34.15 -16.50 4.31
C GLY A 612 34.30 -15.13 4.97
N PHE A 613 34.19 -15.00 6.30
CA PHE A 613 34.69 -13.80 6.99
C PHE A 613 36.22 -13.85 7.08
N GLU A 614 36.88 -12.71 6.84
CA GLU A 614 38.33 -12.57 7.00
C GLU A 614 38.70 -12.28 8.46
N GLN A 615 39.85 -12.76 8.91
CA GLN A 615 40.42 -12.30 10.18
C GLN A 615 40.93 -10.87 9.99
N ALA A 616 40.46 -9.94 10.84
CA ALA A 616 41.10 -8.63 10.94
C ALA A 616 42.52 -8.85 11.47
N GLN A 617 43.52 -8.39 10.70
CA GLN A 617 44.93 -8.44 11.07
C GLN A 617 45.27 -7.41 12.16
#